data_AF-A0A8J7DKY5-F1
#
_entry.id   AF-A0A8J7DKY5-F1
#
_cell.length_a   1.000
_cell.length_b   1.000
_cell.length_c   1.000
_cell.angle_alpha   90.00
_cell.angle_beta   90.00
_cell.angle_gamma   90.00
#
_symmetry.space_group_name_H-M   'P 1'
#
loop_
_entity.id
_entity.type
_entity.pdbx_description
1 polymer ?
#
loop_
_entity_poly.entity_id
_entity_poly.type
_entity_poly.pdbx_seq_one_letter_code
_entity_poly.pdbx_strand_id
1 'polypeptide(L)'
;MPIIPKAQSPSIIQLYNWIFNPLDYMETRYRQYGDIFEARATAASWIFLSHPDSLKYVLAHDGKELSAPGEYNESNCSTRLTGSGE
;
A
#
# COMPACT_ATOMS: atom_id res chain seq x y z
N MET A 1 -3.74 -15.13 -19.05
CA MET A 1 -3.47 -13.96 -18.19
C MET A 1 -3.57 -14.42 -16.74
N PRO A 2 -2.56 -14.20 -15.88
CA PRO A 2 -2.69 -14.55 -14.47
C PRO A 2 -3.80 -13.68 -13.85
N ILE A 3 -4.76 -14.33 -13.20
CA ILE A 3 -5.87 -13.66 -12.52
C ILE A 3 -5.40 -13.40 -11.09
N ILE A 4 -5.36 -12.13 -10.67
CA ILE A 4 -5.01 -11.77 -9.30
C ILE A 4 -6.15 -12.23 -8.39
N PRO A 5 -5.88 -13.04 -7.36
CA PRO A 5 -6.91 -13.48 -6.42
C PRO A 5 -7.45 -12.29 -5.61
N LYS A 6 -8.78 -12.25 -5.45
CA LYS A 6 -9.48 -11.19 -4.72
C LYS A 6 -9.81 -11.67 -3.31
N ALA A 7 -9.53 -10.83 -2.32
CA ALA A 7 -9.96 -11.06 -0.95
C ALA A 7 -11.49 -11.07 -0.87
N GLN A 8 -12.06 -12.18 -0.42
CA GLN A 8 -13.52 -12.43 -0.45
C GLN A 8 -14.27 -11.83 0.74
N SER A 9 -13.58 -11.17 1.68
CA SER A 9 -14.20 -10.58 2.87
C SER A 9 -14.93 -9.28 2.53
N PRO A 10 -15.95 -8.86 3.30
CA PRO A 10 -16.56 -7.54 3.13
C PRO A 10 -15.52 -6.41 3.26
N SER A 11 -15.61 -5.40 2.41
CA SER A 11 -14.60 -4.33 2.29
C SER A 11 -14.37 -3.56 3.60
N ILE A 12 -15.42 -3.32 4.37
CA ILE A 12 -15.35 -2.67 5.69
C ILE A 12 -14.55 -3.51 6.68
N ILE A 13 -14.74 -4.83 6.68
CA ILE A 13 -14.02 -5.76 7.56
C ILE A 13 -12.55 -5.85 7.14
N GLN A 14 -12.27 -5.88 5.83
CA GLN A 14 -10.91 -5.84 5.32
C GLN A 14 -10.17 -4.59 5.81
N LEU A 15 -10.81 -3.42 5.69
CA LEU A 15 -10.24 -2.16 6.13
C LEU A 15 -9.98 -2.14 7.64
N TYR A 16 -10.95 -2.55 8.46
CA TYR A 16 -10.76 -2.59 9.91
C TYR A 16 -9.63 -3.54 10.34
N ASN A 17 -9.59 -4.75 9.78
CA ASN A 17 -8.53 -5.71 10.11
C ASN A 17 -7.15 -5.18 9.72
N TRP A 18 -7.05 -4.52 8.56
CA TRP A 18 -5.80 -3.89 8.13
C TRP A 18 -5.38 -2.72 9.03
N ILE A 19 -6.32 -1.88 9.48
CA ILE A 19 -6.04 -0.76 10.40
C ILE A 19 -5.57 -1.26 11.77
N PHE A 20 -6.27 -2.24 12.36
CA PHE A 20 -6.02 -2.66 13.75
C PHE A 20 -4.93 -3.73 13.88
N ASN A 21 -4.81 -4.64 12.90
CA ASN A 21 -3.87 -5.76 12.94
C ASN A 21 -3.24 -5.98 11.55
N PRO A 22 -2.44 -5.03 11.04
CA PRO A 22 -1.93 -5.06 9.67
C PRO A 22 -1.08 -6.30 9.37
N LEU A 23 -0.21 -6.71 10.30
CA LEU A 23 0.68 -7.86 10.11
C LEU A 23 -0.09 -9.18 10.07
N ASP A 24 -1.02 -9.39 11.00
CA ASP A 24 -1.85 -10.60 11.04
C ASP A 24 -2.78 -10.70 9.82
N TYR A 25 -3.33 -9.55 9.39
CA TYR A 25 -4.09 -9.45 8.16
C TYR A 25 -3.25 -9.88 6.94
N MET A 26 -2.03 -9.35 6.81
CA MET A 26 -1.13 -9.68 5.72
C MET A 26 -0.72 -11.16 5.74
N GLU A 27 -0.33 -11.70 6.89
CA GLU A 27 0.07 -13.10 7.02
C GLU A 27 -1.09 -14.06 6.71
N THR A 28 -2.28 -13.78 7.23
CA THR A 28 -3.47 -14.60 6.95
C THR A 28 -3.81 -14.59 5.47
N ARG A 29 -3.74 -13.43 4.81
CA ARG A 29 -4.04 -13.30 3.37
C ARG A 29 -2.93 -13.91 2.51
N TYR A 30 -1.67 -13.79 2.93
CA TYR A 30 -0.53 -14.44 2.30
C TYR A 30 -0.70 -15.97 2.27
N ARG A 31 -1.12 -16.57 3.39
CA ARG A 31 -1.39 -18.02 3.46
C ARG A 31 -2.55 -18.47 2.56
N GLN A 32 -3.51 -17.58 2.26
CA GLN A 32 -4.69 -17.89 1.46
C GLN A 32 -4.49 -17.65 -0.04
N TYR A 33 -3.75 -16.60 -0.40
CA TYR A 33 -3.68 -16.08 -1.77
C TYR A 33 -2.25 -16.00 -2.33
N GLY A 34 -1.24 -16.20 -1.49
CA GLY A 34 0.18 -16.15 -1.86
C GLY A 34 0.76 -14.73 -1.85
N ASP A 35 1.79 -14.53 -2.67
CA ASP A 35 2.57 -13.30 -2.67
C ASP A 35 1.83 -12.06 -3.22
N ILE A 36 0.74 -12.25 -3.99
CA ILE A 36 0.02 -11.16 -4.67
C ILE A 36 -1.48 -11.37 -4.52
N PHE A 37 -2.18 -10.37 -3.97
CA PHE A 37 -3.64 -10.39 -3.88
C PHE A 37 -4.25 -8.99 -3.96
N GLU A 38 -5.49 -8.92 -4.43
CA GLU A 38 -6.29 -7.70 -4.45
C GLU A 38 -7.18 -7.63 -3.21
N ALA A 39 -7.04 -6.56 -2.43
CA ALA A 39 -7.95 -6.20 -1.35
C ALA A 39 -8.88 -5.07 -1.80
N ARG A 40 -10.09 -5.02 -1.24
CA ARG A 40 -11.05 -3.96 -1.54
C ARG A 40 -11.31 -3.15 -0.29
N ALA A 41 -10.87 -1.91 -0.27
CA ALA A 41 -11.30 -0.90 0.68
C ALA A 41 -12.62 -0.27 0.24
N THR A 42 -13.24 0.54 1.10
CA THR A 42 -14.57 1.13 0.88
C THR A 42 -14.70 1.84 -0.47
N ALA A 43 -13.70 2.64 -0.87
CA ALA A 43 -13.72 3.44 -2.09
C ALA A 43 -12.61 3.08 -3.10
N ALA A 44 -11.69 2.18 -2.75
CA ALA A 44 -10.53 1.86 -3.59
C ALA A 44 -10.18 0.37 -3.52
N SER A 45 -9.67 -0.19 -4.62
CA SER A 45 -8.99 -1.48 -4.61
C SER A 45 -7.49 -1.27 -4.38
N TRP A 46 -6.89 -2.14 -3.58
CA TRP A 46 -5.46 -2.16 -3.29
C TRP A 46 -4.86 -3.49 -3.73
N ILE A 47 -3.66 -3.47 -4.30
CA ILE A 47 -2.92 -4.68 -4.62
C ILE A 47 -1.80 -4.82 -3.61
N PHE A 48 -1.83 -5.90 -2.83
CA PHE A 48 -0.75 -6.26 -1.93
C PHE A 48 0.28 -7.09 -2.70
N LEU A 49 1.55 -6.70 -2.56
CA LEU A 49 2.71 -7.31 -3.22
C LEU A 49 3.74 -7.67 -2.15
N SER A 50 4.00 -8.97 -1.97
CA SER A 50 4.99 -9.49 -1.00
C SER A 50 6.16 -10.21 -1.66
N HIS A 51 6.08 -10.50 -2.96
CA HIS A 51 7.15 -11.18 -3.68
C HIS A 51 8.37 -10.26 -3.85
N PRO A 52 9.60 -10.69 -3.50
CA PRO A 52 10.77 -9.83 -3.52
C PRO A 52 11.08 -9.27 -4.91
N ASP A 53 10.88 -10.04 -5.98
CA ASP A 53 11.15 -9.56 -7.34
C ASP A 53 10.09 -8.56 -7.83
N SER A 54 8.83 -8.73 -7.44
CA SER A 54 7.78 -7.74 -7.71
C SER A 54 8.04 -6.44 -6.97
N LEU A 55 8.51 -6.52 -5.72
CA LEU A 55 8.87 -5.35 -4.94
C LEU A 55 10.04 -4.59 -5.58
N LYS A 56 11.09 -5.30 -6.03
CA LYS A 56 12.20 -4.71 -6.79
C LYS A 56 11.71 -3.99 -8.04
N TYR A 57 10.78 -4.59 -8.78
CA TYR A 57 10.21 -3.98 -9.98
C TYR A 57 9.49 -2.67 -9.65
N VAL A 58 8.60 -2.68 -8.66
CA VAL A 58 7.84 -1.50 -8.22
C VAL A 58 8.78 -0.37 -7.79
N LEU A 59 9.78 -0.69 -6.97
CA LEU A 59 10.75 0.29 -6.49
C LEU A 59 11.68 0.81 -7.60
N ALA A 60 12.00 0.00 -8.60
CA ALA A 60 12.87 0.40 -9.72
C ALA A 60 12.14 1.20 -10.81
N HIS A 61 10.81 1.13 -10.88
CA HIS A 61 9.98 1.78 -11.90
C HIS A 61 9.08 2.90 -11.33
N ASP A 62 9.35 3.33 -10.09
CA ASP A 62 8.73 4.52 -9.50
C ASP A 62 9.00 5.76 -10.37
N GLY A 63 7.97 6.59 -10.54
CA GLY A 63 8.01 7.82 -11.36
C GLY A 63 7.85 7.61 -12.88
N LYS A 64 7.66 6.37 -13.37
CA LYS A 64 7.36 6.09 -14.79
C LYS A 64 5.92 5.63 -14.97
N GLU A 65 5.65 4.38 -14.60
CA GLU A 65 4.33 3.73 -14.71
C GLU A 65 3.61 3.70 -13.37
N LEU A 66 4.37 3.82 -12.28
CA LEU A 66 3.91 3.84 -10.91
C LEU A 66 4.23 5.22 -10.33
N SER A 67 3.31 5.76 -9.53
CA SER A 67 3.48 7.07 -8.89
C SER A 67 3.19 6.94 -7.40
N ALA A 68 4.13 7.42 -6.58
CA ALA A 68 3.95 7.64 -5.16
C ALA A 68 3.84 9.15 -4.88
N PRO A 69 2.65 9.76 -5.08
CA PRO A 69 2.47 11.21 -4.89
C PRO A 69 2.74 11.61 -3.44
N GLY A 70 3.77 12.44 -3.24
CA GLY A 70 4.17 12.95 -1.93
C GLY A 70 3.17 13.90 -1.27
N GLU A 71 2.20 14.41 -2.05
CA GLU A 71 1.12 15.32 -1.61
C GLU A 71 0.31 14.74 -0.43
N TYR A 72 0.16 13.42 -0.35
CA TYR A 72 -0.50 12.75 0.79
C TYR A 72 0.31 12.83 2.09
N ASN A 73 1.61 13.12 2.01
CA ASN A 73 2.53 13.25 3.15
C ASN A 73 2.78 14.71 3.57
N GLU A 74 2.17 15.69 2.88
CA GLU A 74 2.44 17.12 3.11
C GLU A 74 1.80 17.69 4.39
N SER A 75 1.22 16.85 5.24
CA SER A 75 0.39 17.29 6.36
C SER A 75 1.13 17.99 7.52
N ASN A 76 2.46 18.18 7.53
CA ASN A 76 3.11 18.98 8.59
C ASN A 76 4.53 19.55 8.36
N CYS A 77 5.06 19.70 7.14
CA CYS A 77 6.40 20.31 6.99
C CYS A 77 6.33 21.84 6.84
N SER A 78 5.85 22.54 7.88
CA SER A 78 6.06 23.98 8.06
C SER A 78 7.05 24.20 9.21
N THR A 79 8.31 23.78 9.01
CA THR A 79 9.41 24.38 9.79
C THR A 79 10.05 25.45 8.93
N ARG A 80 9.54 26.66 9.12
CA ARG A 80 10.07 27.93 8.65
C ARG A 80 11.55 28.04 9.06
N LEU A 81 12.47 27.69 8.16
CA LEU A 81 13.88 28.12 8.27
C LEU A 81 13.99 29.56 7.75
N THR A 82 13.38 30.51 8.47
CA THR A 82 13.86 31.90 8.43
C THR A 82 15.07 31.96 9.35
N GLY A 83 16.22 31.57 8.83
CA GLY A 83 17.52 31.92 9.38
C GLY A 83 17.91 33.29 8.82
N SER A 84 17.57 34.34 9.56
CA SER A 84 18.26 35.63 9.48
C SER A 84 19.70 35.43 9.96
N GLY A 85 20.67 35.91 9.20
CA GLY A 85 22.07 35.94 9.57
C GLY A 85 22.89 36.58 8.44
N GLU A 86 22.99 37.91 8.53
CA GLU A 86 23.96 38.86 7.93
C GLU A 86 24.44 38.68 6.47
#